data_AF-A0A850NU76-F1
#
_entry.id   AF-A0A850NU76-F1
#
_cell.length_a   1.000
_cell.length_b   1.000
_cell.length_c   1.000
_cell.angle_alpha   90.00
_cell.angle_beta   90.00
_cell.angle_gamma   90.00
#
_symmetry.space_group_name_H-M   'P 1'
#
loop_
_entity.id
_entity.type
_entity.pdbx_description
1 polymer ?
#
loop_
_entity_poly.entity_id
_entity_poly.type
_entity_poly.pdbx_seq_one_letter_code
_entity_poly.pdbx_strand_id
1 'polypeptide(L)'
;MSSEIRPDDLLIERLAGSLRPVRRRRPWLEMAVLGALFGVELALLLGAGHMRIDMPHAMGMPSFWWKLAGLTAIIAISSTTALLSLDPTRSPRLGLRVIVLTVLAVLVAGWGVDAAQTAWLTGGETLWRRLAPQSGLRCTRTIVDLAVPV
;
A
#
# COMPACT_ATOMS: atom_id res chain seq x y z
N MET A 1 30.28 12.47 -46.71
CA MET A 1 29.74 12.83 -45.38
C MET A 1 28.67 11.81 -45.06
N SER A 2 29.10 10.60 -44.71
CA SER A 2 28.21 9.46 -44.45
C SER A 2 28.15 9.29 -42.95
N SER A 3 27.01 9.62 -42.34
CA SER A 3 26.74 9.29 -40.94
C SER A 3 26.63 7.77 -40.83
N GLU A 4 27.56 7.17 -40.10
CA GLU A 4 27.54 5.76 -39.72
C GLU A 4 26.32 5.56 -38.81
N ILE A 5 25.22 5.06 -39.38
CA ILE A 5 23.99 4.77 -38.65
C ILE A 5 24.31 3.62 -37.70
N ARG A 6 24.34 3.90 -36.40
CA ARG A 6 24.61 2.89 -35.38
C ARG A 6 23.45 1.90 -35.33
N PRO A 7 23.71 0.59 -35.21
CA PRO A 7 22.66 -0.42 -35.09
C PRO A 7 21.69 -0.14 -33.94
N ASP A 8 22.16 0.55 -32.90
CA ASP A 8 21.41 1.01 -31.73
C ASP A 8 20.25 1.95 -32.14
N ASP A 9 20.50 2.87 -33.07
CA ASP A 9 19.51 3.85 -33.54
C ASP A 9 18.40 3.17 -34.34
N LEU A 10 18.75 2.17 -35.17
CA LEU A 10 17.77 1.37 -35.91
C LEU A 10 16.87 0.54 -34.98
N LEU A 11 17.42 0.05 -33.86
CA LEU A 11 16.66 -0.67 -32.85
C LEU A 11 15.67 0.27 -32.13
N ILE A 12 16.11 1.47 -31.77
CA ILE A 12 15.27 2.49 -31.13
C ILE A 12 14.15 2.93 -32.07
N GLU A 13 14.45 3.21 -33.34
CA GLU A 13 13.47 3.64 -34.35
C GLU A 13 12.39 2.56 -34.58
N ARG A 14 12.79 1.28 -34.56
CA ARG A 14 11.87 0.15 -34.75
C ARG A 14 11.00 -0.10 -33.52
N LEU A 15 11.55 0.06 -32.32
CA LEU A 15 10.76 0.02 -31.08
C LEU A 15 9.79 1.20 -31.01
N ALA A 16 10.28 2.41 -31.26
CA ALA A 16 9.49 3.64 -31.26
C ALA A 16 8.37 3.63 -32.32
N GLY A 17 8.67 3.14 -33.53
CA GLY A 17 7.70 3.01 -34.61
C GLY A 17 6.65 1.92 -34.39
N SER A 18 6.94 0.92 -33.55
CA SER A 18 5.98 -0.14 -33.18
C SER A 18 5.06 0.23 -32.01
N LEU A 19 5.37 1.30 -31.28
CA LEU A 19 4.52 1.80 -30.20
C LEU A 19 3.27 2.45 -30.81
N ARG A 20 2.19 1.66 -30.93
CA ARG A 20 0.86 2.20 -31.20
C ARG A 20 0.57 3.29 -30.16
N PRO A 21 0.12 4.49 -30.57
CA PRO A 21 -0.15 5.58 -29.66
C PRO A 21 -1.11 5.07 -28.57
N VAL A 22 -0.62 5.05 -27.33
CA VAL A 22 -1.40 4.60 -26.17
C VAL A 22 -2.58 5.54 -26.04
N ARG A 23 -3.79 5.01 -26.32
CA ARG A 23 -5.05 5.73 -26.21
C ARG A 23 -5.08 6.43 -24.86
N ARG A 24 -5.43 7.72 -24.84
CA ARG A 24 -5.44 8.56 -23.63
C ARG A 24 -6.26 7.86 -22.54
N ARG A 25 -5.57 7.24 -21.58
CA ARG A 25 -6.20 6.57 -20.45
C ARG A 25 -6.99 7.59 -19.65
N ARG A 26 -8.14 7.17 -19.13
CA ARG A 26 -8.94 7.94 -18.17
C ARG A 26 -8.74 7.28 -16.80
N PRO A 27 -7.63 7.58 -16.10
CA PRO A 27 -7.23 6.85 -14.90
C PRO A 27 -8.31 6.88 -13.81
N TRP A 28 -9.07 7.97 -13.72
CA TRP A 28 -10.18 8.10 -12.78
C TRP A 28 -11.32 7.11 -13.04
N LEU A 29 -11.60 6.84 -14.31
CA LEU A 29 -12.69 5.95 -14.71
C LEU A 29 -12.27 4.49 -14.53
N GLU A 30 -11.01 4.16 -14.83
CA GLU A 30 -10.39 2.86 -14.51
C GLU A 30 -10.39 2.60 -13.00
N MET A 31 -9.99 3.59 -12.19
CA MET A 31 -10.05 3.49 -10.73
C MET A 31 -11.48 3.33 -10.21
N ALA A 32 -12.45 4.08 -10.76
CA ALA A 32 -13.85 3.97 -10.35
C ALA A 32 -14.43 2.58 -10.66
N VAL A 33 -14.12 2.02 -11.83
CA VAL A 33 -14.54 0.66 -12.21
C VAL A 33 -13.91 -0.40 -11.31
N LEU A 34 -12.60 -0.31 -11.04
CA LEU A 34 -11.92 -1.24 -10.13
C LEU A 34 -12.44 -1.12 -8.70
N GLY A 35 -12.70 0.10 -8.22
CA GLY A 35 -13.29 0.34 -6.90
C GLY A 35 -14.70 -0.22 -6.77
N ALA A 36 -15.53 -0.07 -7.82
CA ALA A 36 -16.86 -0.67 -7.87
C ALA A 36 -16.79 -2.20 -7.86
N LEU A 37 -15.92 -2.79 -8.68
CA LEU A 37 -15.71 -4.24 -8.71
C LEU A 37 -15.26 -4.78 -7.35
N PHE A 38 -14.27 -4.13 -6.72
CA PHE A 38 -13.83 -4.47 -5.38
C PHE A 38 -14.96 -4.39 -4.34
N GLY A 39 -15.79 -3.35 -4.40
CA GLY A 39 -16.96 -3.21 -3.51
C GLY A 39 -17.97 -4.34 -3.69
N VAL A 40 -18.23 -4.74 -4.94
CA VAL A 40 -19.12 -5.87 -5.26
C VAL A 40 -18.54 -7.19 -4.76
N GLU A 41 -17.27 -7.48 -5.04
CA GLU A 41 -16.62 -8.70 -4.57
C GLU A 41 -16.59 -8.77 -3.04
N LEU A 42 -16.28 -7.66 -2.38
CA LEU A 42 -16.29 -7.58 -0.92
C LEU A 42 -17.70 -7.83 -0.36
N ALA A 43 -18.74 -7.24 -0.96
CA ALA A 43 -20.12 -7.46 -0.54
C ALA A 43 -20.56 -8.92 -0.74
N LEU A 44 -20.20 -9.54 -1.87
CA LEU A 44 -20.48 -10.95 -2.13
C LEU A 44 -19.77 -11.86 -1.12
N LEU A 45 -18.49 -11.57 -0.82
CA LEU A 45 -17.69 -12.35 0.12
C LEU A 45 -18.24 -12.27 1.55
N LEU A 46 -18.70 -11.08 1.96
CA LEU A 46 -19.37 -10.87 3.24
C LEU A 46 -20.75 -11.55 3.28
N GLY A 47 -21.53 -11.46 2.20
CA GLY A 47 -22.83 -12.11 2.06
C GLY A 47 -22.75 -13.64 2.04
N ALA A 48 -21.62 -14.21 1.58
CA ALA A 48 -21.34 -15.64 1.61
C ALA A 48 -20.99 -16.17 3.01
N GLY A 49 -21.01 -15.33 4.05
CA GLY A 49 -20.80 -15.77 5.43
C GLY A 49 -19.34 -16.04 5.80
N HIS A 50 -18.37 -15.63 4.96
CA HIS A 50 -16.94 -15.68 5.30
C HIS A 50 -16.52 -14.66 6.37
N MET A 51 -17.49 -14.00 7.01
CA MET A 51 -17.24 -13.07 8.09
C MET A 51 -16.81 -13.83 9.34
N ARG A 52 -15.70 -13.39 9.95
CA ARG A 52 -15.28 -13.90 11.25
C ARG A 52 -16.35 -13.58 12.30
N ILE A 53 -16.62 -14.50 13.22
CA ILE A 53 -17.67 -14.33 14.24
C ILE A 53 -17.47 -13.06 15.09
N ASP A 54 -16.22 -12.61 15.30
CA ASP A 54 -15.89 -11.39 16.06
C ASP A 54 -15.96 -10.09 15.23
N MET A 55 -16.13 -10.18 13.91
CA MET A 55 -16.03 -9.04 12.99
C MET A 55 -17.06 -7.93 13.28
N PRO A 56 -18.34 -8.22 13.62
CA PRO A 56 -19.32 -7.18 13.92
C PRO A 56 -18.91 -6.33 15.13
N HIS A 57 -18.34 -6.97 16.16
CA HIS A 57 -17.84 -6.27 17.33
C HIS A 57 -16.61 -5.42 17.00
N ALA A 58 -15.70 -5.96 16.18
CA ALA A 58 -14.52 -5.22 15.73
C ALA A 58 -14.88 -3.99 14.88
N MET A 59 -15.89 -4.08 14.00
CA MET A 59 -16.35 -2.94 13.18
C MET A 59 -16.98 -1.81 14.01
N GLY A 60 -17.45 -2.11 15.23
CA GLY A 60 -17.90 -1.10 16.19
C GLY A 60 -16.75 -0.32 16.85
N MET A 61 -15.50 -0.79 16.74
CA MET A 61 -14.35 -0.13 17.34
C MET A 61 -13.72 0.89 16.39
N PRO A 62 -13.38 2.10 16.86
CA PRO A 62 -12.71 3.11 16.02
C PRO A 62 -11.32 2.65 15.55
N SER A 63 -10.66 1.77 16.31
CA SER A 63 -9.36 1.19 15.94
C SER A 63 -9.42 0.31 14.68
N PHE A 64 -10.57 -0.30 14.37
CA PHE A 64 -10.76 -1.06 13.14
C PHE A 64 -10.72 -0.14 11.92
N TRP A 65 -11.52 0.92 11.94
CA TRP A 65 -11.59 1.90 10.86
C TRP A 65 -10.27 2.65 10.67
N TRP A 66 -9.57 2.95 11.77
CA TRP A 66 -8.23 3.51 11.72
C TRP A 66 -7.25 2.62 10.97
N LYS A 67 -7.16 1.33 11.36
CA LYS A 67 -6.26 0.37 10.73
C LYS A 67 -6.60 0.15 9.26
N LEU A 68 -7.90 0.03 8.96
CA LEU A 68 -8.38 -0.16 7.60
C LEU A 68 -7.98 1.03 6.72
N ALA A 69 -8.34 2.26 7.13
CA ALA A 69 -8.02 3.47 6.38
C ALA A 69 -6.50 3.68 6.24
N GLY A 70 -5.74 3.47 7.31
CA GLY A 70 -4.28 3.59 7.30
C GLY A 70 -3.61 2.60 6.35
N LEU A 71 -4.02 1.33 6.37
CA LEU A 71 -3.50 0.30 5.47
C LEU A 71 -3.86 0.59 4.02
N THR A 72 -5.12 0.96 3.75
CA THR A 72 -5.55 1.32 2.39
C THR A 72 -4.75 2.52 1.85
N ALA A 73 -4.49 3.53 2.68
CA ALA A 73 -3.67 4.68 2.30
C ALA A 73 -2.22 4.28 1.98
N ILE A 74 -1.59 3.46 2.82
CA ILE A 74 -0.22 2.99 2.60
C ILE A 74 -0.13 2.18 1.31
N ILE A 75 -1.08 1.26 1.06
CA ILE A 75 -1.11 0.44 -0.16
C ILE A 75 -1.29 1.33 -1.40
N ALA A 76 -2.22 2.29 -1.36
CA ALA A 76 -2.47 3.19 -2.47
C ALA A 76 -1.21 4.01 -2.84
N ILE A 77 -0.55 4.59 -1.83
CA ILE A 77 0.65 5.41 -2.03
C ILE A 77 1.83 4.56 -2.48
N SER A 78 2.02 3.38 -1.89
CA SER A 78 3.11 2.47 -2.25
C SER A 78 2.95 1.97 -3.68
N SER A 79 1.73 1.58 -4.07
CA SER A 79 1.42 1.13 -5.44
C SER A 79 1.62 2.26 -6.45
N THR A 80 1.16 3.47 -6.12
CA THR A 80 1.35 4.65 -6.99
C THR A 80 2.82 4.97 -7.14
N THR A 81 3.59 4.91 -6.05
CA THR A 81 5.03 5.16 -6.07
C THR A 81 5.77 4.08 -6.86
N ALA A 82 5.38 2.81 -6.74
CA ALA A 82 5.93 1.73 -7.53
C ALA A 82 5.69 1.94 -9.03
N LEU A 83 4.48 2.34 -9.42
CA LEU A 83 4.16 2.68 -10.82
C LEU A 83 4.98 3.89 -11.32
N LEU A 84 5.14 4.92 -10.49
CA LEU A 84 5.93 6.10 -10.84
C LEU A 84 7.44 5.83 -10.87
N SER A 85 7.93 4.84 -10.12
CA SER A 85 9.34 4.44 -10.15
C SER A 85 9.74 3.71 -11.43
N LEU A 86 8.77 3.25 -12.21
CA LEU A 86 9.01 2.66 -13.53
C LEU A 86 9.20 3.73 -14.62
N ASP A 87 8.93 5.01 -14.30
CA ASP A 87 9.18 6.13 -15.21
C ASP A 87 10.64 6.63 -15.05
N PRO A 88 11.50 6.48 -16.07
CA PRO A 88 12.92 6.86 -15.98
C PRO A 88 13.14 8.37 -15.85
N THR A 89 12.10 9.19 -16.07
CA THR A 89 12.20 10.66 -16.01
C THR A 89 11.96 11.25 -14.62
N ARG A 90 11.47 10.46 -13.65
CA ARG A 90 11.13 10.93 -12.30
C ARG A 90 12.07 10.39 -11.24
N SER A 91 12.53 11.28 -10.35
CA SER A 91 13.34 10.86 -9.21
C SER A 91 12.49 10.10 -8.17
N PRO A 92 12.87 8.87 -7.77
CA PRO A 92 12.08 8.02 -6.85
C PRO A 92 12.12 8.50 -5.39
N ARG A 93 13.00 9.46 -5.06
CA ARG A 93 13.24 9.94 -3.69
C ARG A 93 12.04 10.65 -3.08
N LEU A 94 11.26 11.37 -3.89
CA LEU A 94 10.08 12.08 -3.40
C LEU A 94 8.99 11.08 -2.97
N GLY A 95 8.75 10.04 -3.77
CA GLY A 95 7.77 9.00 -3.47
C GLY A 95 8.11 8.24 -2.20
N LEU A 96 9.39 7.89 -2.01
CA LEU A 96 9.84 7.24 -0.77
C LEU A 96 9.61 8.13 0.47
N ARG A 97 9.87 9.44 0.39
CA ARG A 97 9.58 10.38 1.48
C ARG A 97 8.09 10.44 1.79
N VAL A 98 7.23 10.45 0.78
CA VAL A 98 5.77 10.45 0.98
C VAL A 98 5.33 9.16 1.68
N ILE A 99 5.83 8.00 1.26
CA ILE A 99 5.52 6.72 1.94
C ILE A 99 5.94 6.78 3.41
N VAL A 100 7.18 7.20 3.71
CA VAL A 100 7.68 7.31 5.09
C VAL A 100 6.82 8.27 5.92
N LEU A 101 6.46 9.43 5.36
CA LEU A 101 5.61 10.40 6.04
C LEU A 101 4.19 9.86 6.27
N THR A 102 3.61 9.15 5.32
CA THR A 102 2.29 8.53 5.49
C THR A 102 2.34 7.45 6.57
N VAL A 103 3.35 6.58 6.55
CA VAL A 103 3.52 5.55 7.59
C VAL A 103 3.64 6.22 8.96
N LEU A 104 4.46 7.26 9.07
CA LEU A 104 4.61 7.99 10.33
C LEU A 104 3.30 8.64 10.78
N ALA A 105 2.56 9.28 9.88
CA ALA A 105 1.26 9.87 10.18
C ALA A 105 0.23 8.82 10.64
N VAL A 106 0.21 7.65 10.00
CA VAL A 106 -0.67 6.52 10.37
C VAL A 106 -0.28 5.93 11.74
N LEU A 107 1.01 5.94 12.10
CA LEU A 107 1.46 5.52 13.42
C LEU A 107 1.07 6.54 14.50
N VAL A 108 1.30 7.83 14.26
CA VAL A 108 1.00 8.91 15.21
C VAL A 108 -0.50 8.98 15.51
N ALA A 109 -1.34 8.92 14.48
CA ALA A 109 -2.77 8.97 14.73
C ALA A 109 -3.33 7.62 15.25
N GLY A 110 -2.64 6.50 15.02
CA GLY A 110 -2.93 5.24 15.72
C GLY A 110 -2.66 5.33 17.21
N TRP A 111 -1.58 6.02 17.59
CA TRP A 111 -1.28 6.34 18.98
C TRP A 111 -2.36 7.26 19.60
N GLY A 112 -2.83 8.26 18.85
CA GLY A 112 -3.93 9.11 19.28
C GLY A 112 -5.25 8.36 19.51
N VAL A 113 -5.59 7.42 18.61
CA VAL A 113 -6.78 6.56 18.76
C VAL A 113 -6.64 5.66 19.99
N ASP A 114 -5.47 5.05 20.22
CA ASP A 114 -5.21 4.22 21.39
C ASP A 114 -5.29 5.02 22.71
N ALA A 115 -4.69 6.22 22.74
CA ALA A 115 -4.75 7.13 23.87
C ALA A 115 -6.19 7.55 24.19
N ALA A 116 -7.01 7.83 23.17
CA ALA A 116 -8.41 8.18 23.34
C ALA A 116 -9.24 7.00 23.89
N GLN A 117 -8.95 5.77 23.45
CA GLN A 117 -9.67 4.58 23.91
C GLN A 117 -9.26 4.16 25.34
N THR A 118 -7.97 4.24 25.67
CA THR A 118 -7.45 3.91 27.01
C THR A 118 -7.83 4.94 28.06
N ALA A 119 -7.92 6.22 27.69
CA ALA A 119 -8.39 7.27 28.60
C ALA A 119 -9.89 7.15 28.96
N TRP A 120 -10.72 6.60 28.06
CA TRP A 120 -12.18 6.56 28.23
C TRP A 120 -12.73 5.26 28.84
N LEU A 121 -12.09 4.09 28.62
CA LEU A 121 -12.69 2.78 28.99
C LEU A 121 -11.96 1.98 30.07
N THR A 122 -10.63 2.04 30.18
CA THR A 122 -9.87 1.11 31.05
C THR A 122 -8.54 1.72 31.44
N GLY A 123 -8.32 1.92 32.74
CA GLY A 123 -7.07 2.44 33.29
C GLY A 123 -5.83 1.73 32.75
N GLY A 124 -5.18 2.37 31.76
CA GLY A 124 -3.74 2.38 31.51
C GLY A 124 -3.01 1.05 31.48
N GLU A 125 -3.44 0.05 30.71
CA GLU A 125 -2.45 -0.92 30.22
C GLU A 125 -1.63 -0.27 29.10
N THR A 126 -0.34 -0.07 29.36
CA THR A 126 0.55 0.60 28.43
C THR A 126 0.68 -0.20 27.14
N LEU A 127 0.55 0.49 25.99
CA LEU A 127 0.80 0.00 24.63
C LEU A 127 2.03 -0.92 24.53
N TRP A 128 3.04 -0.64 25.36
CA TRP A 128 4.27 -1.40 25.48
C TRP A 128 4.10 -2.85 25.91
N ARG A 129 3.15 -3.16 26.81
CA ARG A 129 2.85 -4.55 27.21
C ARG A 129 2.15 -5.31 26.09
N ARG A 130 1.31 -4.63 25.29
CA ARG A 130 0.59 -5.24 24.17
C ARG A 130 1.46 -5.47 22.95
N LEU A 131 2.42 -4.58 22.70
CA LEU A 131 3.27 -4.66 21.51
C LEU A 131 4.29 -5.81 21.59
N ALA A 132 4.58 -6.33 22.79
CA ALA A 132 5.49 -7.45 23.06
C ALA A 132 6.71 -7.45 22.09
N PRO A 133 7.52 -6.38 22.08
CA PRO A 133 8.44 -6.08 20.99
C PRO A 133 9.49 -7.18 20.75
N GLN A 134 9.83 -7.94 21.79
CA GLN A 134 10.76 -9.06 21.69
C GLN A 134 10.22 -10.23 20.84
N SER A 135 8.91 -10.47 20.87
CA SER A 135 8.28 -11.49 20.04
C SER A 135 8.23 -11.05 18.58
N GLY A 136 7.94 -9.76 18.34
CA GLY A 136 7.96 -9.17 17.01
C GLY A 136 9.34 -9.26 16.35
N LEU A 137 10.41 -8.89 17.07
CA LEU A 137 11.79 -8.94 16.54
C LEU A 137 12.24 -10.36 16.18
N ARG A 138 11.82 -11.38 16.96
CA ARG A 138 12.10 -12.78 16.62
C ARG A 138 11.40 -13.20 15.32
N CYS A 139 10.14 -12.83 15.16
CA CYS A 139 9.37 -13.16 13.97
C CYS A 139 9.95 -12.51 12.71
N THR A 140 10.29 -11.21 12.78
CA THR A 140 10.91 -10.49 11.66
C THR A 140 12.24 -11.13 11.26
N ARG A 141 13.05 -11.55 12.24
CA ARG A 141 14.31 -12.24 11.98
C ARG A 141 14.09 -13.56 11.25
N THR A 142 13.14 -14.38 11.69
CA THR A 142 12.79 -15.63 11.01
C THR A 142 12.34 -15.40 9.57
N ILE A 143 11.52 -14.37 9.31
CA ILE A 143 11.08 -14.03 7.95
C ILE A 143 12.27 -13.62 7.07
N VAL A 144 13.19 -12.80 7.58
CA VAL A 144 14.39 -12.38 6.84
C VAL A 144 15.29 -13.57 6.55
N ASP A 145 15.54 -14.43 7.54
CA ASP A 145 16.37 -15.62 7.38
C ASP A 145 15.78 -16.59 6.34
N LEU A 146 14.45 -16.69 6.24
CA LEU A 146 13.75 -17.47 5.21
C LEU A 146 13.69 -16.79 3.84
N ALA A 147 13.74 -15.46 3.78
CA ALA A 147 13.64 -14.69 2.55
C ALA A 147 14.98 -14.51 1.83
N VAL A 148 16.11 -14.72 2.54
CA VAL A 148 17.43 -14.75 1.92
C VAL A 148 17.61 -16.10 1.23
N PRO A 149 17.74 -16.14 -0.10
CA PRO A 149 18.10 -17.38 -0.78
C PRO A 149 19.50 -17.79 -0.35
N VAL A 150 19.65 -19.04 0.12
CA VAL A 150 20.94 -19.69 0.36
C VAL A 150 21.72 -19.91 -0.93
#